data_AF-A0AAW0EGS0-F1
#
_entry.id   AF-A0AAW0EGS0-F1
#
_cell.length_a   1.000
_cell.length_b   1.000
_cell.length_c   1.000
_cell.angle_alpha   90.00
_cell.angle_beta   90.00
_cell.angle_gamma   90.00
#
_symmetry.space_group_name_H-M   'P 1'
#
loop_
_entity.id
_entity.type
_entity.pdbx_description
1 polymer ?
#
loop_
_entity_poly.entity_id
_entity_poly.type
_entity_poly.pdbx_seq_one_letter_code
_entity_poly.pdbx_strand_id
1 'polypeptide(L)'
;MVCIHRDLFQLLRGYASLTPPNRLQYPSHLQTRIVHDFLLEHILLSPHFEQYPASSDYQKSFWKWVISRLEQTDPELEVDVRIYDLYLKFLNSPSGSGVSTLSGPNPPSQSYVTHFWKVGQHTALGDSVELEEYQTTTLLESRTMIEAGTTGLRTWLASFVQAQYLIHNPALVQGKRILELGAGIGFLGIIVGSLQLHGSSSESDTSSPGAIWMSDVNESVLSRCKDNFNLACNLSSTHPNMRCCFLDWSAALIPDGVLPLTSLLNDEIDADLVLGSDIVFDPDLIPSLVAVLCIILQGHNRTAIIALTTRNPTTMGKFTRTVADRGLVLETLDFRVKDWIFMESLEFTGDTTSVSLYRITGKE
;
A
#
# COMPACT_ATOMS: atom_id res chain seq x y z
N MET A 1 -16.73 -16.75 12.43
CA MET A 1 -16.02 -17.51 11.39
C MET A 1 -16.86 -17.45 10.13
N VAL A 2 -16.59 -16.40 9.35
CA VAL A 2 -17.23 -16.13 8.07
C VAL A 2 -16.38 -16.82 7.02
N CYS A 3 -16.82 -18.02 6.63
CA CYS A 3 -16.20 -18.78 5.57
C CYS A 3 -16.93 -18.49 4.26
N ILE A 4 -16.21 -18.02 3.24
CA ILE A 4 -16.78 -17.69 1.94
C ILE A 4 -16.06 -18.45 0.82
N HIS A 5 -16.72 -18.56 -0.33
CA HIS A 5 -16.09 -19.13 -1.52
C HIS A 5 -14.93 -18.26 -2.01
N ARG A 6 -13.85 -18.87 -2.50
CA ARG A 6 -12.64 -18.20 -2.99
C ARG A 6 -12.96 -17.14 -4.04
N ASP A 7 -13.84 -17.43 -4.99
CA ASP A 7 -14.14 -16.48 -6.06
C ASP A 7 -15.01 -15.30 -5.57
N LEU A 8 -15.82 -15.49 -4.53
CA LEU A 8 -16.48 -14.38 -3.83
C LEU A 8 -15.46 -13.53 -3.08
N PHE A 9 -14.45 -14.16 -2.46
CA PHE A 9 -13.35 -13.42 -1.85
C PHE A 9 -12.54 -12.63 -2.88
N GLN A 10 -12.28 -13.18 -4.07
CA GLN A 10 -11.64 -12.42 -5.15
C GLN A 10 -12.48 -11.22 -5.61
N LEU A 11 -13.80 -11.38 -5.68
CA LEU A 11 -14.72 -10.27 -5.99
C LEU A 11 -14.68 -9.17 -4.92
N LEU A 12 -14.70 -9.55 -3.64
CA LEU A 12 -14.55 -8.61 -2.52
C LEU A 12 -13.21 -7.87 -2.56
N ARG A 13 -12.10 -8.60 -2.72
CA ARG A 13 -10.77 -8.00 -2.86
C ARG A 13 -10.71 -7.06 -4.06
N GLY A 14 -11.30 -7.45 -5.18
CA GLY A 14 -11.38 -6.64 -6.39
C GLY A 14 -12.15 -5.34 -6.19
N TYR A 15 -13.31 -5.39 -5.52
CA TYR A 15 -14.05 -4.19 -5.14
C TYR A 15 -13.24 -3.29 -4.20
N ALA A 16 -12.70 -3.88 -3.12
CA ALA A 16 -11.95 -3.19 -2.09
C ALA A 16 -10.68 -2.50 -2.63
N SER A 17 -10.01 -3.13 -3.60
CA SER A 17 -8.79 -2.61 -4.24
C SER A 17 -9.08 -1.80 -5.53
N LEU A 18 -10.35 -1.46 -5.79
CA LEU A 18 -10.79 -0.65 -6.93
C LEU A 18 -10.45 -1.24 -8.31
N THR A 19 -10.37 -2.57 -8.43
CA THR A 19 -10.13 -3.25 -9.70
C THR A 19 -11.23 -2.86 -10.70
N PRO A 20 -10.87 -2.40 -11.92
CA PRO A 20 -11.84 -2.01 -12.93
C PRO A 20 -12.85 -3.14 -13.23
N PRO A 21 -14.16 -2.85 -13.41
CA PRO A 21 -15.16 -3.90 -13.61
C PRO A 21 -14.93 -4.82 -14.81
N ASN A 22 -14.23 -4.34 -15.84
CA ASN A 22 -13.84 -5.17 -17.00
C ASN A 22 -12.70 -6.16 -16.71
N ARG A 23 -11.99 -6.01 -15.59
CA ARG A 23 -10.97 -6.95 -15.09
C ARG A 23 -11.48 -7.84 -13.96
N LEU A 24 -12.65 -7.53 -13.39
CA LEU A 24 -13.28 -8.37 -12.37
C LEU A 24 -13.85 -9.65 -13.00
N GLN A 25 -13.70 -10.75 -12.27
CA GLN A 25 -14.31 -12.02 -12.62
C GLN A 25 -15.62 -12.18 -11.85
N TYR A 26 -16.71 -12.39 -12.58
CA TYR A 26 -18.01 -12.71 -11.98
C TYR A 26 -18.08 -14.23 -11.75
N PRO A 27 -18.41 -14.72 -10.54
CA PRO A 27 -18.40 -16.14 -10.20
C PRO A 27 -19.63 -16.88 -10.76
N SER A 28 -19.71 -17.00 -12.09
CA SER A 28 -20.87 -17.56 -12.81
C SER A 28 -21.12 -19.05 -12.59
N HIS A 29 -20.17 -19.78 -12.01
CA HIS A 29 -20.33 -21.18 -11.64
C HIS A 29 -21.07 -21.37 -10.31
N LEU A 30 -21.21 -20.31 -9.50
CA LEU A 30 -22.01 -20.32 -8.28
C LEU A 30 -23.47 -20.00 -8.60
N GLN A 31 -24.40 -20.41 -7.73
CA GLN A 31 -25.81 -20.03 -7.86
C GLN A 31 -25.93 -18.51 -7.75
N THR A 32 -26.68 -17.87 -8.67
CA THR A 32 -26.82 -16.41 -8.71
C THR A 32 -27.30 -15.81 -7.39
N ARG A 33 -28.20 -16.51 -6.69
CA ARG A 33 -28.66 -16.13 -5.34
C ARG A 33 -27.52 -16.02 -4.32
N ILE A 34 -26.57 -16.96 -4.33
CA ILE A 34 -25.41 -16.92 -3.43
C ILE A 34 -24.53 -15.69 -3.72
N VAL A 35 -24.32 -15.37 -5.00
CA VAL A 35 -23.53 -14.19 -5.41
C VAL A 35 -24.24 -12.89 -5.04
N HIS A 36 -25.56 -12.84 -5.24
CA HIS A 36 -26.40 -11.71 -4.88
C HIS A 36 -26.39 -11.45 -3.37
N ASP A 37 -26.68 -12.47 -2.55
CA ASP A 37 -26.67 -12.36 -1.09
C ASP A 37 -25.29 -11.89 -0.60
N PHE A 38 -24.21 -12.43 -1.18
CA PHE A 38 -22.85 -11.99 -0.88
C PHE A 38 -22.58 -10.52 -1.21
N LEU A 39 -22.98 -10.05 -2.40
CA LEU A 39 -22.82 -8.65 -2.81
C LEU A 39 -23.56 -7.71 -1.86
N LEU A 40 -24.74 -8.12 -1.40
CA LEU A 40 -25.54 -7.36 -0.47
C LEU A 40 -24.89 -7.31 0.92
N GLU A 41 -24.56 -8.46 1.49
CA GLU A 41 -24.09 -8.58 2.89
C GLU A 41 -22.64 -8.12 3.07
N HIS A 42 -21.74 -8.45 2.14
CA HIS A 42 -20.30 -8.21 2.30
C HIS A 42 -19.77 -6.99 1.55
N ILE A 43 -20.55 -6.41 0.64
CA ILE A 43 -20.14 -5.20 -0.11
C ILE A 43 -21.09 -4.04 0.17
N LEU A 44 -22.38 -4.17 -0.16
CA LEU A 44 -23.33 -3.06 -0.07
C LEU A 44 -23.59 -2.63 1.38
N LEU A 45 -23.85 -3.59 2.27
CA LEU A 45 -24.19 -3.37 3.67
C LEU A 45 -22.98 -3.47 4.61
N SER A 46 -21.77 -3.53 4.06
CA SER A 46 -20.55 -3.60 4.84
C SER A 46 -20.33 -2.30 5.62
N PRO A 47 -20.27 -2.34 6.97
CA PRO A 47 -19.98 -1.14 7.77
C PRO A 47 -18.61 -0.54 7.41
N HIS A 48 -17.67 -1.38 7.00
CA HIS A 48 -16.35 -0.95 6.55
C HIS A 48 -16.44 -0.10 5.28
N PHE A 49 -17.19 -0.53 4.26
CA PHE A 49 -17.33 0.24 3.02
C PHE A 49 -18.30 1.42 3.14
N GLU A 50 -19.18 1.42 4.14
CA GLU A 50 -19.95 2.61 4.50
C GLU A 50 -19.04 3.70 5.09
N GLN A 51 -18.13 3.34 6.00
CA GLN A 51 -17.22 4.27 6.66
C GLN A 51 -16.03 4.68 5.78
N TYR A 52 -15.52 3.75 4.96
CA TYR A 52 -14.37 3.93 4.07
C TYR A 52 -14.76 3.64 2.61
N PRO A 53 -15.64 4.45 2.00
CA PRO A 53 -16.22 4.16 0.70
C PRO A 53 -15.22 4.37 -0.44
N ALA A 54 -15.36 3.54 -1.48
CA ALA A 54 -14.77 3.83 -2.77
C ALA A 54 -15.36 5.10 -3.40
N SER A 55 -14.66 5.71 -4.36
CA SER A 55 -15.18 6.92 -5.02
C SER A 55 -16.48 6.67 -5.76
N SER A 56 -17.36 7.67 -5.83
CA SER A 56 -18.67 7.56 -6.48
C SER A 56 -18.58 7.07 -7.93
N ASP A 57 -17.56 7.47 -8.67
CA ASP A 57 -17.33 7.03 -10.05
C ASP A 57 -17.01 5.53 -10.15
N TYR A 58 -16.22 5.02 -9.20
CA TYR A 58 -15.94 3.59 -9.11
C TYR A 58 -17.20 2.82 -8.73
N GLN A 59 -17.90 3.25 -7.68
CA GLN A 59 -19.13 2.60 -7.21
C GLN A 59 -20.19 2.55 -8.31
N LYS A 60 -20.40 3.66 -9.03
CA LYS A 60 -21.31 3.71 -10.19
C LYS A 60 -20.95 2.67 -11.26
N SER A 61 -19.67 2.58 -11.61
CA SER A 61 -19.20 1.64 -12.64
C SER A 61 -19.30 0.19 -12.19
N PHE A 62 -18.97 -0.09 -10.93
CA PHE A 62 -19.05 -1.41 -10.32
C PHE A 62 -20.51 -1.89 -10.22
N TRP A 63 -21.41 -1.09 -9.66
CA TRP A 63 -22.81 -1.50 -9.48
C TRP A 63 -23.56 -1.63 -10.82
N LYS A 64 -23.24 -0.78 -11.82
CA LYS A 64 -23.75 -0.99 -13.18
C LYS A 64 -23.34 -2.35 -13.75
N TRP A 65 -22.08 -2.74 -13.54
CA TRP A 65 -21.57 -4.03 -13.99
C TRP A 65 -22.21 -5.19 -13.21
N VAL A 66 -22.34 -5.09 -11.88
CA VAL A 66 -23.00 -6.09 -11.04
C VAL A 66 -24.45 -6.33 -11.48
N ILE A 67 -25.25 -5.27 -11.61
CA ILE A 67 -26.66 -5.35 -12.03
C ILE A 67 -26.76 -6.08 -13.37
N SER A 68 -25.95 -5.66 -14.35
CA SER A 68 -25.91 -6.30 -15.66
C SER A 68 -25.53 -7.78 -15.60
N ARG A 69 -24.68 -8.21 -14.65
CA ARG A 69 -24.29 -9.62 -14.51
C ARG A 69 -25.37 -10.45 -13.84
N LEU A 70 -26.02 -9.93 -12.81
CA LEU A 70 -27.14 -10.59 -12.13
C LEU A 70 -28.29 -10.84 -13.10
N GLU A 71 -28.73 -9.81 -13.83
CA GLU A 71 -29.83 -9.88 -14.81
C GLU A 71 -29.54 -10.83 -15.98
N GLN A 72 -28.28 -10.94 -16.41
CA GLN A 72 -27.88 -11.85 -17.48
C GLN A 72 -27.77 -13.31 -17.03
N THR A 73 -27.39 -13.55 -15.78
CA THR A 73 -27.10 -14.91 -15.28
C THR A 73 -28.37 -15.62 -14.85
N ASP A 74 -29.33 -14.88 -14.26
CA ASP A 74 -30.63 -15.42 -13.85
C ASP A 74 -31.72 -14.36 -14.03
N PRO A 75 -32.43 -14.37 -15.18
CA PRO A 75 -33.48 -13.39 -15.47
C PRO A 75 -34.69 -13.46 -14.54
N GLU A 76 -34.89 -14.58 -13.83
CA GLU A 76 -36.01 -14.77 -12.90
C GLU A 76 -35.65 -14.28 -11.48
N LEU A 77 -34.36 -14.04 -11.20
CA LEU A 77 -33.93 -13.49 -9.92
C LEU A 77 -34.26 -12.00 -9.83
N GLU A 78 -35.11 -11.64 -8.86
CA GLU A 78 -35.34 -10.25 -8.51
C GLU A 78 -34.11 -9.68 -7.79
N VAL A 79 -33.43 -8.73 -8.42
CA VAL A 79 -32.31 -8.00 -7.81
C VAL A 79 -32.86 -7.12 -6.67
N ASP A 80 -32.20 -7.15 -5.51
CA ASP A 80 -32.67 -6.45 -4.32
C ASP A 80 -32.74 -4.94 -4.57
N VAL A 81 -33.86 -4.32 -4.18
CA VAL A 81 -34.12 -2.90 -4.40
C VAL A 81 -33.00 -1.99 -3.89
N ARG A 82 -32.30 -2.39 -2.81
CA ARG A 82 -31.19 -1.62 -2.24
C ARG A 82 -30.01 -1.48 -3.21
N ILE A 83 -29.78 -2.48 -4.07
CA ILE A 83 -28.72 -2.42 -5.10
C ILE A 83 -29.09 -1.37 -6.16
N TYR A 84 -30.35 -1.34 -6.60
CA TYR A 84 -30.83 -0.33 -7.54
C TYR A 84 -30.83 1.07 -6.92
N ASP A 85 -31.31 1.22 -5.68
CA ASP A 85 -31.32 2.50 -4.97
C ASP A 85 -29.92 3.09 -4.84
N LEU A 86 -28.92 2.26 -4.52
CA LEU A 86 -27.53 2.67 -4.47
C LEU A 86 -27.01 3.12 -5.84
N TYR A 87 -27.32 2.36 -6.90
CA TYR A 87 -26.92 2.74 -8.25
C TYR A 87 -27.55 4.06 -8.71
N LEU A 88 -28.85 4.26 -8.43
CA LEU A 88 -29.59 5.48 -8.73
C LEU A 88 -29.04 6.69 -7.97
N LYS A 89 -28.66 6.51 -6.69
CA LYS A 89 -27.98 7.53 -5.90
C LYS A 89 -26.72 8.05 -6.61
N PHE A 90 -25.91 7.16 -7.18
CA PHE A 90 -24.69 7.55 -7.90
C PHE A 90 -24.94 8.06 -9.33
N LEU A 91 -26.03 7.65 -9.99
CA LEU A 91 -26.43 8.22 -11.27
C LEU A 91 -26.82 9.70 -11.14
N ASN A 92 -27.51 10.03 -10.04
CA ASN A 92 -28.01 11.38 -9.76
C ASN A 92 -26.99 12.27 -9.02
N SER A 93 -25.88 11.69 -8.57
CA SER A 93 -24.78 12.45 -7.99
C SER A 93 -24.13 13.29 -9.09
N PRO A 94 -24.05 14.62 -8.97
CA PRO A 94 -23.32 15.43 -9.94
C PRO A 94 -21.85 14.97 -9.93
N SER A 95 -21.38 14.44 -11.05
CA SER A 95 -19.95 14.17 -11.28
C SER A 95 -19.18 15.41 -10.85
N GLY A 96 -18.25 15.26 -9.91
CA GLY A 96 -17.64 16.32 -9.09
C GLY A 96 -17.77 17.76 -9.61
N SER A 97 -18.54 18.57 -8.88
CA SER A 97 -18.55 20.05 -8.82
C SER A 97 -18.87 20.81 -10.11
N GLY A 98 -19.97 21.56 -10.06
CA GLY A 98 -20.29 22.60 -11.04
C GLY A 98 -19.23 23.69 -11.04
N VAL A 99 -18.45 23.74 -12.11
CA VAL A 99 -18.22 24.89 -13.00
C VAL A 99 -17.74 24.25 -14.31
N SER A 100 -18.58 24.22 -15.34
CA SER A 100 -18.14 23.90 -16.70
C SER A 100 -17.34 25.09 -17.24
N THR A 101 -16.07 25.20 -16.86
CA THR A 101 -15.07 25.89 -17.68
C THR A 101 -14.56 24.92 -18.73
N LEU A 102 -14.29 25.45 -19.93
CA LEU A 102 -13.95 24.77 -21.19
C LEU A 102 -12.59 24.01 -21.16
N SER A 103 -12.35 23.14 -20.18
CA SER A 103 -11.04 22.54 -19.98
C SER A 103 -11.12 21.13 -19.38
N GLY A 104 -11.12 20.12 -20.27
CA GLY A 104 -10.75 18.73 -19.98
C GLY A 104 -11.66 17.95 -19.01
N PRO A 105 -11.47 16.62 -18.90
CA PRO A 105 -12.11 15.82 -17.87
C PRO A 105 -11.58 16.22 -16.48
N ASN A 106 -12.47 16.37 -15.50
CA ASN A 106 -12.09 16.59 -14.10
C ASN A 106 -11.17 15.45 -13.60
N PRO A 107 -10.18 15.74 -12.73
CA PRO A 107 -9.34 14.71 -12.15
C PRO A 107 -10.19 13.72 -11.34
N PRO A 108 -9.91 12.40 -11.41
CA PRO A 108 -10.65 11.41 -10.66
C PRO A 108 -10.56 11.67 -9.16
N SER A 109 -11.70 11.57 -8.49
CA SER A 109 -11.83 11.75 -7.04
C SER A 109 -10.99 10.74 -6.26
N GLN A 110 -10.43 11.18 -5.13
CA GLN A 110 -9.75 10.32 -4.17
C GLN A 110 -10.68 9.21 -3.70
N SER A 111 -10.11 8.06 -3.33
CA SER A 111 -10.88 6.87 -2.99
C SER A 111 -10.21 6.12 -1.86
N TYR A 112 -11.01 5.59 -0.93
CA TYR A 112 -10.50 4.55 -0.05
C TYR A 112 -10.21 3.29 -0.87
N VAL A 113 -9.12 2.64 -0.52
CA VAL A 113 -8.64 1.36 -1.05
C VAL A 113 -8.37 0.47 0.15
N THR A 114 -8.82 -0.77 0.10
CA THR A 114 -8.53 -1.78 1.13
C THR A 114 -7.86 -2.99 0.51
N HIS A 115 -6.72 -3.36 1.09
CA HIS A 115 -5.91 -4.51 0.71
C HIS A 115 -6.01 -5.60 1.76
N PHE A 116 -6.24 -6.83 1.32
CA PHE A 116 -6.30 -8.02 2.18
C PHE A 116 -4.97 -8.78 2.10
N TRP A 117 -4.42 -9.15 3.25
CA TRP A 117 -3.16 -9.88 3.35
C TRP A 117 -3.14 -10.76 4.60
N LYS A 118 -2.26 -11.75 4.66
CA LYS A 118 -2.05 -12.58 5.86
C LYS A 118 -0.61 -13.02 5.95
N VAL A 119 -0.13 -13.30 7.16
CA VAL A 119 1.20 -13.87 7.37
C VAL A 119 1.13 -15.39 7.16
N GLY A 120 2.12 -15.97 6.49
CA GLY A 120 2.19 -17.40 6.21
C GLY A 120 1.75 -17.77 4.78
N GLN A 121 1.54 -19.06 4.54
CA GLN A 121 1.26 -19.55 3.18
C GLN A 121 -0.14 -19.16 2.70
N HIS A 122 -0.21 -18.64 1.47
CA HIS A 122 -1.45 -18.27 0.78
C HIS A 122 -2.11 -19.43 0.03
N THR A 123 -1.57 -20.65 0.12
CA THR A 123 -2.12 -21.83 -0.54
C THR A 123 -3.36 -22.31 0.21
N ALA A 124 -4.50 -21.66 0.02
CA ALA A 124 -5.79 -22.26 0.31
C ALA A 124 -5.93 -23.49 -0.60
N LEU A 125 -5.76 -24.70 -0.04
CA LEU A 125 -5.89 -25.98 -0.76
C LEU A 125 -7.35 -26.33 -1.09
N GLY A 126 -8.28 -25.38 -0.96
CA GLY A 126 -9.70 -25.56 -1.26
C GLY A 126 -10.39 -24.27 -1.71
N ASP A 127 -11.67 -24.42 -2.02
CA ASP A 127 -12.55 -23.37 -2.55
C ASP A 127 -13.10 -22.43 -1.47
N SER A 128 -12.73 -22.65 -0.21
CA SER A 128 -13.20 -21.89 0.95
C SER A 128 -12.10 -20.99 1.51
N VAL A 129 -12.49 -19.80 1.96
CA VAL A 129 -11.62 -18.79 2.56
C VAL A 129 -12.22 -18.33 3.88
N GLU A 130 -11.44 -18.41 4.95
CA GLU A 130 -11.79 -17.84 6.26
C GLU A 130 -11.35 -16.38 6.30
N LEU A 131 -12.31 -15.45 6.37
CA LEU A 131 -12.01 -14.02 6.33
C LEU A 131 -11.20 -13.57 7.56
N GLU A 132 -11.39 -14.21 8.71
CA GLU A 132 -10.69 -13.88 9.96
C GLU A 132 -9.19 -14.17 9.92
N GLU A 133 -8.71 -15.00 8.99
CA GLU A 133 -7.26 -15.20 8.79
C GLU A 133 -6.58 -14.00 8.12
N TYR A 134 -7.36 -13.13 7.47
CA TYR A 134 -6.83 -12.00 6.72
C TYR A 134 -6.83 -10.73 7.56
N GLN A 135 -5.71 -10.02 7.50
CA GLN A 135 -5.58 -8.64 7.89
C GLN A 135 -5.99 -7.73 6.73
N THR A 136 -6.38 -6.50 7.06
CA THR A 136 -6.69 -5.45 6.09
C THR A 136 -5.82 -4.22 6.30
N THR A 137 -5.43 -3.60 5.19
CA THR A 137 -4.82 -2.27 5.17
C THR A 137 -5.66 -1.36 4.30
N THR A 138 -6.25 -0.33 4.90
CA THR A 138 -7.11 0.66 4.27
C THR A 138 -6.42 2.02 4.21
N LEU A 139 -6.53 2.70 3.08
CA LEU A 139 -5.88 3.98 2.82
C LEU A 139 -6.78 4.86 1.96
N LEU A 140 -6.72 6.17 2.14
CA LEU A 140 -7.25 7.14 1.19
C LEU A 140 -6.17 7.51 0.16
N GLU A 141 -6.36 7.07 -1.08
CA GLU A 141 -5.40 7.30 -2.17
C GLU A 141 -5.93 8.27 -3.23
N SER A 142 -5.00 8.96 -3.89
CA SER A 142 -5.25 9.62 -5.16
C SER A 142 -5.44 8.60 -6.28
N ARG A 143 -6.26 8.96 -7.27
CA ARG A 143 -6.47 8.18 -8.49
C ARG A 143 -5.70 8.73 -9.70
N THR A 144 -4.85 9.73 -9.53
CA THR A 144 -3.96 10.26 -10.59
C THR A 144 -2.50 9.90 -10.32
N MET A 145 -1.70 9.74 -11.39
CA MET A 145 -0.25 9.50 -11.28
C MET A 145 0.49 10.66 -10.58
N ILE A 146 0.02 11.88 -10.82
CA ILE A 146 0.55 13.10 -10.21
C ILE A 146 -0.66 13.90 -9.72
N GLU A 147 -0.64 14.28 -8.44
CA GLU A 147 -1.61 15.20 -7.82
C GLU A 147 -0.82 16.21 -6.99
N ALA A 148 -1.23 17.48 -7.00
CA ALA A 148 -0.54 18.55 -6.26
C ALA A 148 0.99 18.64 -6.51
N GLY A 149 1.45 18.28 -7.72
CA GLY A 149 2.86 18.30 -8.09
C GLY A 149 3.70 17.19 -7.47
N THR A 150 3.08 16.17 -6.87
CA THR A 150 3.76 15.03 -6.26
C THR A 150 3.24 13.70 -6.79
N THR A 151 4.10 12.68 -6.75
CA THR A 151 3.79 11.27 -7.02
C THR A 151 3.47 10.50 -5.73
N GLY A 152 3.61 11.13 -4.56
CA GLY A 152 3.52 10.49 -3.25
C GLY A 152 2.10 10.26 -2.72
N LEU A 153 1.05 10.67 -3.45
CA LEU A 153 -0.36 10.55 -3.01
C LEU A 153 -1.03 9.21 -3.38
N ARG A 154 -0.26 8.21 -3.83
CA ARG A 154 -0.73 6.90 -4.26
C ARG A 154 0.29 5.81 -3.94
N THR A 155 -0.14 4.56 -3.91
CA THR A 155 0.76 3.42 -3.71
C THR A 155 1.37 2.94 -5.04
N TRP A 156 2.70 2.75 -5.05
CA TRP A 156 3.47 2.29 -6.21
C TRP A 156 3.83 0.80 -6.14
N LEU A 157 4.05 0.17 -7.30
CA LEU A 157 4.31 -1.28 -7.42
C LEU A 157 5.42 -1.78 -6.49
N ALA A 158 6.55 -1.07 -6.42
CA ALA A 158 7.67 -1.48 -5.56
C ALA A 158 7.27 -1.55 -4.07
N SER A 159 6.32 -0.72 -3.63
CA SER A 159 5.79 -0.74 -2.27
C SER A 159 4.97 -2.00 -1.98
N PHE A 160 4.14 -2.44 -2.93
CA PHE A 160 3.44 -3.73 -2.83
C PHE A 160 4.41 -4.91 -2.79
N VAL A 161 5.44 -4.91 -3.64
CA VAL A 161 6.46 -5.98 -3.65
C VAL A 161 7.25 -5.98 -2.33
N GLN A 162 7.64 -4.81 -1.83
CA GLN A 162 8.34 -4.68 -0.55
C GLN A 162 7.47 -5.12 0.63
N ALA A 163 6.19 -4.73 0.64
CA ALA A 163 5.24 -5.18 1.65
C ALA A 163 5.09 -6.70 1.63
N GLN A 164 4.94 -7.32 0.46
CA GLN A 164 4.86 -8.77 0.34
C GLN A 164 6.14 -9.45 0.84
N TYR A 165 7.33 -8.90 0.52
CA TYR A 165 8.59 -9.39 1.07
C TYR A 165 8.61 -9.36 2.61
N LEU A 166 8.13 -8.28 3.23
CA LEU A 166 8.09 -8.15 4.68
C LEU A 166 7.02 -9.05 5.32
N ILE A 167 5.86 -9.23 4.69
CA ILE A 167 4.80 -10.16 5.13
C ILE A 167 5.33 -11.61 5.17
N HIS A 168 6.20 -11.99 4.22
CA HIS A 168 6.88 -13.29 4.22
C HIS A 168 8.03 -13.38 5.23
N ASN A 169 8.51 -12.26 5.75
CA ASN A 169 9.67 -12.18 6.63
C ASN A 169 9.41 -11.21 7.81
N PRO A 170 8.37 -11.44 8.64
CA PRO A 170 7.94 -10.49 9.67
C PRO A 170 9.03 -10.21 10.73
N ALA A 171 9.91 -11.19 10.99
CA ALA A 171 11.06 -11.04 11.88
C ALA A 171 12.06 -9.95 11.44
N LEU A 172 11.99 -9.49 10.19
CA LEU A 172 12.79 -8.35 9.74
C LEU A 172 12.38 -7.03 10.39
N VAL A 173 11.12 -6.89 10.82
CA VAL A 173 10.55 -5.64 11.35
C VAL A 173 10.04 -5.72 12.79
N GLN A 174 9.65 -6.91 13.25
CA GLN A 174 9.17 -7.11 14.62
C GLN A 174 10.21 -6.70 15.66
N GLY A 175 9.79 -5.87 16.62
CA GLY A 175 10.65 -5.39 17.71
C GLY A 175 11.76 -4.41 17.28
N LYS A 176 11.79 -3.99 16.01
CA LYS A 176 12.83 -3.11 15.47
C LYS A 176 12.39 -1.66 15.30
N ARG A 177 13.37 -0.78 15.21
CA ARG A 177 13.20 0.64 14.83
C ARG A 177 13.35 0.76 13.32
N ILE A 178 12.30 1.25 12.68
CA ILE A 178 12.18 1.31 11.22
C ILE A 178 12.11 2.76 10.76
N LEU A 179 12.87 3.10 9.72
CA LEU A 179 12.72 4.35 8.98
C LEU A 179 12.31 4.05 7.54
N GLU A 180 11.16 4.54 7.10
CA GLU A 180 10.76 4.51 5.70
C GLU A 180 11.11 5.85 5.04
N LEU A 181 11.98 5.82 4.03
CA LEU A 181 12.33 6.97 3.19
C LEU A 181 11.35 7.09 2.03
N GLY A 182 10.74 8.27 1.87
CA GLY A 182 9.76 8.50 0.80
C GLY A 182 8.51 7.64 0.98
N ALA A 183 7.93 7.68 2.19
CA ALA A 183 6.83 6.81 2.60
C ALA A 183 5.53 7.06 1.83
N GLY A 184 5.42 8.20 1.13
CA GLY A 184 4.19 8.57 0.45
C GLY A 184 3.03 8.65 1.45
N ILE A 185 1.90 8.05 1.07
CA ILE A 185 0.69 7.97 1.91
C ILE A 185 0.73 6.87 3.00
N GLY A 186 1.87 6.20 3.19
CA GLY A 186 2.12 5.32 4.34
C GLY A 186 1.70 3.86 4.19
N PHE A 187 1.44 3.37 2.98
CA PHE A 187 1.01 1.97 2.75
C PHE A 187 1.96 0.95 3.42
N LEU A 188 3.25 1.04 3.13
CA LEU A 188 4.24 0.10 3.66
C LEU A 188 4.37 0.26 5.18
N GLY A 189 4.53 1.49 5.69
CA GLY A 189 4.59 1.76 7.12
C GLY A 189 3.38 1.24 7.92
N ILE A 190 2.17 1.29 7.37
CA ILE A 190 0.95 0.73 7.99
C ILE A 190 1.02 -0.81 8.05
N ILE A 191 1.49 -1.46 7.00
CA ILE A 191 1.72 -2.91 7.02
C ILE A 191 2.80 -3.26 8.04
N VAL A 192 3.92 -2.53 8.08
CA VAL A 192 4.99 -2.74 9.06
C VAL A 192 4.46 -2.59 10.49
N GLY A 193 3.64 -1.57 10.77
CA GLY A 193 3.02 -1.37 12.08
C GLY A 193 2.09 -2.51 12.47
N SER A 194 1.36 -3.05 11.49
CA SER A 194 0.52 -4.22 11.70
C SER A 194 1.36 -5.49 11.96
N LEU A 195 2.47 -5.69 11.25
CA LEU A 195 3.40 -6.81 11.45
C LEU A 195 4.11 -6.74 12.81
N GLN A 196 4.42 -5.54 13.30
CA GLN A 196 5.01 -5.31 14.62
C GLN A 196 4.06 -5.67 15.78
N LEU A 197 2.75 -5.58 15.57
CA LEU A 197 1.73 -6.04 16.52
C LEU A 197 1.35 -7.51 16.34
N HIS A 198 1.64 -8.08 15.17
CA HIS A 198 1.30 -9.46 14.85
C HIS A 198 2.19 -10.43 15.64
N GLY A 199 1.59 -11.38 16.36
CA GLY A 199 2.33 -12.41 17.12
C GLY A 199 2.77 -12.00 18.53
N SER A 200 2.49 -10.78 19.00
CA SER A 200 2.73 -10.34 20.40
C SER A 200 1.75 -10.97 21.41
N SER A 201 1.12 -12.10 21.07
CA SER A 201 0.05 -12.77 21.81
C SER A 201 0.53 -13.61 23.01
N SER A 202 1.79 -13.49 23.40
CA SER A 202 2.26 -14.07 24.68
C SER A 202 2.25 -12.97 25.74
N GLU A 203 1.35 -13.06 26.72
CA GLU A 203 1.27 -12.16 27.89
C GLU A 203 2.58 -12.05 28.70
N SER A 204 3.60 -12.85 28.36
CA SER A 204 4.94 -12.85 28.93
C SER A 204 6.01 -12.11 28.12
N ASP A 205 5.72 -11.62 26.91
CA ASP A 205 6.74 -11.00 26.06
C ASP A 205 6.84 -9.50 26.34
N THR A 206 7.76 -9.13 27.22
CA THR A 206 8.06 -7.73 27.59
C THR A 206 8.82 -6.97 26.49
N SER A 207 8.98 -7.54 25.30
CA SER A 207 9.67 -6.92 24.18
C SER A 207 8.87 -5.73 23.65
N SER A 208 9.54 -4.59 23.43
CA SER A 208 8.97 -3.45 22.71
C SER A 208 8.38 -3.90 21.37
N PRO A 209 7.19 -3.41 20.95
CA PRO A 209 6.63 -3.74 19.63
C PRO A 209 7.52 -3.24 18.47
N GLY A 210 8.47 -2.35 18.77
CA GLY A 210 9.26 -1.64 17.79
C GLY A 210 8.76 -0.21 17.62
N ALA A 211 9.26 0.46 16.59
CA ALA A 211 8.86 1.81 16.24
C ALA A 211 9.05 2.05 14.74
N ILE A 212 8.23 2.91 14.15
CA ILE A 212 8.26 3.20 12.71
C ILE A 212 8.16 4.70 12.51
N TRP A 213 9.12 5.24 11.74
CA TRP A 213 9.11 6.59 11.22
C TRP A 213 8.87 6.56 9.71
N MET A 214 7.76 7.14 9.27
CA MET A 214 7.45 7.36 7.86
C MET A 214 7.88 8.76 7.48
N SER A 215 8.80 8.88 6.53
CA SER A 215 9.37 10.17 6.14
C SER A 215 9.08 10.54 4.70
N ASP A 216 8.86 11.82 4.46
CA ASP A 216 8.67 12.40 3.13
C ASP A 216 9.05 13.89 3.18
N VAL A 217 9.31 14.50 2.03
CA VAL A 217 9.60 15.94 1.93
C VAL A 217 8.32 16.75 1.76
N ASN A 218 7.24 16.15 1.26
CA ASN A 218 6.01 16.87 0.98
C ASN A 218 5.05 16.84 2.19
N GLU A 219 4.78 17.99 2.78
CA GLU A 219 3.90 18.10 3.97
C GLU A 219 2.47 17.62 3.71
N SER A 220 1.92 17.82 2.51
CA SER A 220 0.57 17.34 2.17
C SER A 220 0.52 15.81 2.09
N VAL A 221 1.60 15.19 1.60
CA VAL A 221 1.78 13.74 1.59
C VAL A 221 1.90 13.21 3.02
N LEU A 222 2.70 13.87 3.87
CA LEU A 222 2.81 13.51 5.29
C LEU A 222 1.49 13.68 6.05
N SER A 223 0.71 14.72 5.74
CA SER A 223 -0.63 14.89 6.32
C SER A 223 -1.51 13.72 5.94
N ARG A 224 -1.54 13.32 4.66
CA ARG A 224 -2.30 12.16 4.21
C ARG A 224 -1.81 10.86 4.85
N CYS A 225 -0.51 10.69 4.97
CA CYS A 225 0.10 9.55 5.64
C CYS A 225 -0.37 9.45 7.10
N LYS A 226 -0.38 10.60 7.82
CA LYS A 226 -0.93 10.69 9.18
C LYS A 226 -2.40 10.34 9.24
N ASP A 227 -3.21 10.85 8.33
CA ASP A 227 -4.63 10.53 8.29
C ASP A 227 -4.85 9.02 8.07
N ASN A 228 -4.07 8.41 7.17
CA ASN A 228 -4.16 7.00 6.82
C ASN A 228 -3.75 6.05 7.95
N PHE A 229 -2.64 6.30 8.65
CA PHE A 229 -2.24 5.37 9.72
C PHE A 229 -3.13 5.51 10.97
N ASN A 230 -3.81 6.65 11.13
CA ASN A 230 -4.81 6.86 12.20
C ASN A 230 -6.20 6.29 11.86
N LEU A 231 -6.40 5.68 10.69
CA LEU A 231 -7.66 5.02 10.37
C LEU A 231 -7.89 3.83 11.32
N ALA A 232 -8.93 3.93 12.15
CA ALA A 232 -9.24 2.96 13.19
C ALA A 232 -9.49 1.52 12.69
N CYS A 233 -9.79 1.32 11.40
CA CYS A 233 -9.94 -0.01 10.81
C CYS A 233 -8.60 -0.73 10.55
N ASN A 234 -7.47 -0.02 10.59
CA ASN A 234 -6.15 -0.62 10.46
C ASN A 234 -5.64 -1.08 11.82
N LEU A 235 -5.14 -2.32 11.92
CA LEU A 235 -4.51 -2.84 13.15
C LEU A 235 -3.40 -1.89 13.65
N SER A 236 -2.61 -1.35 12.73
CA SER A 236 -1.54 -0.39 13.00
C SER A 236 -1.99 0.87 13.76
N SER A 237 -3.28 1.25 13.71
CA SER A 237 -3.79 2.42 14.44
C SER A 237 -3.65 2.30 15.96
N THR A 238 -3.50 1.07 16.47
CA THR A 238 -3.27 0.78 17.89
C THR A 238 -1.78 0.75 18.26
N HIS A 239 -0.88 0.88 17.28
CA HIS A 239 0.56 0.81 17.51
C HIS A 239 1.06 2.11 18.18
N PRO A 240 1.70 2.04 19.38
CA PRO A 240 2.02 3.23 20.17
C PRO A 240 3.16 4.08 19.60
N ASN A 241 3.95 3.52 18.67
CA ASN A 241 5.19 4.11 18.19
C ASN A 241 5.23 4.32 16.67
N MET A 242 4.11 4.70 16.06
CA MET A 242 4.08 5.15 14.66
C MET A 242 4.20 6.68 14.58
N ARG A 243 5.12 7.17 13.74
CA ARG A 243 5.40 8.59 13.60
C ARG A 243 5.60 8.95 12.13
N CYS A 244 5.23 10.18 11.78
CA CYS A 244 5.63 10.79 10.52
C CYS A 244 6.63 11.92 10.78
N CYS A 245 7.65 12.03 9.95
CA CYS A 245 8.62 13.13 10.03
C CYS A 245 8.89 13.76 8.65
N PHE A 246 9.14 15.07 8.65
CA PHE A 246 9.68 15.74 7.48
C PHE A 246 11.14 15.34 7.32
N LEU A 247 11.53 14.97 6.10
CA LEU A 247 12.91 14.61 5.80
C LEU A 247 13.25 15.02 4.36
N ASP A 248 14.03 16.08 4.23
CA ASP A 248 14.63 16.50 2.98
C ASP A 248 16.02 15.88 2.82
N TRP A 249 16.18 14.99 1.84
CA TRP A 249 17.46 14.33 1.57
C TRP A 249 18.58 15.32 1.20
N SER A 250 18.24 16.46 0.61
CA SER A 250 19.23 17.45 0.16
C SER A 250 20.03 18.05 1.33
N ALA A 251 19.45 18.05 2.53
CA ALA A 251 20.12 18.48 3.75
C ALA A 251 21.40 17.68 4.05
N ALA A 252 21.51 16.44 3.57
CA ALA A 252 22.72 15.61 3.71
C ALA A 252 23.91 16.14 2.89
N LEU A 253 23.69 17.06 1.95
CA LEU A 253 24.71 17.67 1.10
C LEU A 253 24.99 19.14 1.46
N ILE A 254 24.21 19.72 2.36
CA ILE A 254 24.33 21.13 2.78
C ILE A 254 25.06 21.17 4.13
N PRO A 255 26.19 21.89 4.28
CA PRO A 255 26.99 21.89 5.50
C PRO A 255 26.19 22.12 6.80
N ASP A 256 25.29 23.11 6.78
CA ASP A 256 24.47 23.44 7.95
C ASP A 256 23.30 22.45 8.18
N GLY A 257 22.94 21.67 7.16
CA GLY A 257 21.89 20.65 7.24
C GLY A 257 22.35 19.30 7.79
N VAL A 258 23.64 18.96 7.64
CA VAL A 258 24.19 17.65 8.00
C VAL A 258 24.07 17.37 9.50
N LEU A 259 24.38 18.34 10.37
CA LEU A 259 24.34 18.13 11.82
C LEU A 259 22.91 17.87 12.34
N PRO A 260 21.89 18.72 12.04
CA PRO A 260 20.51 18.43 12.42
C PRO A 260 20.00 17.10 11.86
N LEU A 261 20.32 16.81 10.59
CA LEU A 261 19.90 15.57 9.95
C LEU A 261 20.53 14.34 10.63
N THR A 262 21.80 14.41 10.98
CA THR A 262 22.50 13.33 11.69
C THR A 262 21.89 13.08 13.07
N SER A 263 21.59 14.14 13.83
CA SER A 263 20.89 14.06 15.12
C SER A 263 19.54 13.36 14.98
N LEU A 264 18.72 13.78 14.01
CA LEU A 264 17.44 13.15 13.74
C LEU A 264 17.60 11.66 13.39
N LEU A 265 18.50 11.33 12.48
CA LEU A 265 18.66 9.97 11.96
C LEU A 265 19.29 9.00 12.98
N ASN A 266 20.31 9.45 13.71
CA ASN A 266 21.14 8.57 14.53
C ASN A 266 20.81 8.62 16.02
N ASP A 267 20.24 9.72 16.53
CA ASP A 267 19.94 9.87 17.96
C ASP A 267 18.44 9.75 18.24
N GLU A 268 17.59 10.36 17.40
CA GLU A 268 16.13 10.32 17.60
C GLU A 268 15.47 9.10 16.96
N ILE A 269 15.75 8.84 15.67
CA ILE A 269 15.17 7.75 14.90
C ILE A 269 15.93 6.45 15.13
N ASP A 270 17.27 6.47 15.11
CA ASP A 270 18.13 5.33 15.42
C ASP A 270 17.60 4.01 14.82
N ALA A 271 17.44 3.99 13.49
CA ALA A 271 16.79 2.87 12.80
C ALA A 271 17.72 1.65 12.67
N ASP A 272 17.21 0.48 13.04
CA ASP A 272 17.83 -0.82 12.76
C ASP A 272 17.73 -1.17 11.26
N LEU A 273 16.58 -0.83 10.66
CA LEU A 273 16.25 -1.11 9.27
C LEU A 273 15.64 0.11 8.59
N VAL A 274 16.26 0.51 7.47
CA VAL A 274 15.72 1.52 6.57
C VAL A 274 14.96 0.83 5.44
N LEU A 275 13.77 1.34 5.13
CA LEU A 275 12.95 0.91 4.00
C LEU A 275 12.84 2.06 2.99
N GLY A 276 12.60 1.73 1.74
CA GLY A 276 12.37 2.71 0.69
C GLY A 276 11.82 2.03 -0.55
N SER A 277 10.74 2.56 -1.09
CA SER A 277 10.01 1.97 -2.21
C SER A 277 9.87 2.96 -3.34
N ASP A 278 10.40 2.61 -4.51
CA ASP A 278 10.31 3.39 -5.75
C ASP A 278 10.89 4.82 -5.65
N ILE A 279 11.87 5.04 -4.78
CA ILE A 279 12.47 6.35 -4.48
C ILE A 279 13.64 6.74 -5.41
N VAL A 280 13.95 5.93 -6.42
CA VAL A 280 15.02 6.15 -7.40
C VAL A 280 14.41 6.29 -8.81
N PHE A 281 13.71 7.40 -9.03
CA PHE A 281 13.09 7.72 -10.32
C PHE A 281 13.76 8.92 -11.01
N ASP A 282 14.29 9.87 -10.24
CA ASP A 282 15.00 11.04 -10.72
C ASP A 282 16.52 10.92 -10.43
N PRO A 283 17.39 10.94 -11.46
CA PRO A 283 18.82 10.92 -11.29
C PRO A 283 19.39 11.99 -10.34
N ASP A 284 18.73 13.13 -10.17
CA ASP A 284 19.23 14.26 -9.39
C ASP A 284 18.99 14.06 -7.89
N LEU A 285 18.07 13.17 -7.50
CA LEU A 285 17.83 12.80 -6.10
C LEU A 285 18.87 11.80 -5.56
N ILE A 286 19.53 11.05 -6.46
CA ILE A 286 20.44 9.95 -6.09
C ILE A 286 21.58 10.40 -5.15
N PRO A 287 22.32 11.50 -5.41
CA PRO A 287 23.41 11.90 -4.52
C PRO A 287 22.94 12.20 -3.09
N SER A 288 21.78 12.84 -2.95
CA SER A 288 21.17 13.18 -1.67
C SER A 288 20.69 11.94 -0.94
N LEU A 289 19.99 11.03 -1.63
CA LEU A 289 19.54 9.76 -1.06
C LEU A 289 20.72 8.91 -0.55
N VAL A 290 21.78 8.78 -1.35
CA VAL A 290 22.96 7.99 -0.94
C VAL A 290 23.67 8.67 0.23
N ALA A 291 23.73 10.00 0.29
CA ALA A 291 24.30 10.71 1.44
C ALA A 291 23.51 10.44 2.74
N VAL A 292 22.18 10.41 2.69
CA VAL A 292 21.32 9.99 3.82
C VAL A 292 21.63 8.55 4.23
N LEU A 293 21.71 7.62 3.28
CA LEU A 293 22.06 6.23 3.57
C LEU A 293 23.45 6.11 4.22
N CYS A 294 24.44 6.90 3.79
CA CYS A 294 25.75 6.93 4.43
C CYS A 294 25.68 7.39 5.89
N ILE A 295 24.88 8.41 6.21
CA ILE A 295 24.73 8.89 7.60
C ILE A 295 24.12 7.78 8.48
N ILE A 296 23.11 7.07 7.98
CA ILE A 296 22.40 6.05 8.74
C ILE A 296 23.26 4.78 8.90
N LEU A 297 23.87 4.31 7.82
CA LEU A 297 24.56 3.00 7.75
C LEU A 297 26.00 3.03 8.30
N GLN A 298 26.46 4.16 8.85
CA GLN A 298 27.71 4.22 9.61
C GLN A 298 27.62 3.48 10.96
N GLY A 299 26.41 3.24 11.48
CA GLY A 299 26.22 2.48 12.72
C GLY A 299 26.38 0.98 12.53
N HIS A 300 26.87 0.28 13.57
CA HIS A 300 26.97 -1.18 13.55
C HIS A 300 25.59 -1.84 13.38
N ASN A 301 25.52 -2.92 12.59
CA ASN A 301 24.33 -3.76 12.37
C ASN A 301 23.11 -3.07 11.74
N ARG A 302 23.25 -1.88 11.15
CA ARG A 302 22.17 -1.20 10.42
C ARG A 302 22.11 -1.65 8.97
N THR A 303 20.90 -1.81 8.44
CA THR A 303 20.67 -2.26 7.06
C THR A 303 19.62 -1.39 6.39
N ALA A 304 19.72 -1.19 5.07
CA ALA A 304 18.62 -0.67 4.27
C ALA A 304 18.12 -1.74 3.29
N ILE A 305 16.81 -1.81 3.08
CA ILE A 305 16.19 -2.59 2.02
C ILE A 305 15.42 -1.63 1.12
N ILE A 306 15.86 -1.48 -0.12
CA ILE A 306 15.27 -0.56 -1.09
C ILE A 306 14.66 -1.36 -2.24
N ALA A 307 13.36 -1.24 -2.46
CA ALA A 307 12.65 -1.85 -3.57
C ALA A 307 12.46 -0.84 -4.70
N LEU A 308 12.88 -1.17 -5.92
CA LEU A 308 12.86 -0.24 -7.05
C LEU A 308 12.27 -0.87 -8.30
N THR A 309 11.34 -0.14 -8.95
CA THR A 309 10.84 -0.51 -10.26
C THR A 309 11.87 -0.12 -11.33
N THR A 310 12.29 -1.08 -12.16
CA THR A 310 13.25 -0.84 -13.24
C THR A 310 12.57 -0.16 -14.43
N ARG A 311 12.46 1.17 -14.37
CA ARG A 311 11.91 2.00 -15.46
C ARG A 311 12.98 2.48 -16.44
N ASN A 312 14.14 2.84 -15.91
CA ASN A 312 15.27 3.37 -16.67
C ASN A 312 16.58 2.72 -16.18
N PRO A 313 17.19 1.81 -16.96
CA PRO A 313 18.45 1.16 -16.59
C PRO A 313 19.60 2.14 -16.32
N THR A 314 19.61 3.31 -16.97
CA THR A 314 20.64 4.33 -16.76
C THR A 314 20.54 4.95 -15.36
N THR A 315 19.32 5.27 -14.91
CA THR A 315 19.07 5.79 -13.56
C THR A 315 19.47 4.76 -12.51
N MET A 316 19.09 3.49 -12.73
CA MET A 316 19.48 2.38 -11.85
C MET A 316 20.99 2.21 -11.78
N GLY A 317 21.67 2.26 -12.93
CA GLY A 317 23.13 2.19 -13.01
C GLY A 317 23.84 3.40 -12.37
N LYS A 318 23.22 4.59 -12.34
CA LYS A 318 23.75 5.75 -11.59
C LYS A 318 23.64 5.50 -10.08
N PHE A 319 22.50 4.96 -9.61
CA PHE A 319 22.28 4.65 -8.20
C PHE A 319 23.27 3.62 -7.69
N THR A 320 23.38 2.46 -8.35
CA THR A 320 24.30 1.39 -7.91
C THR A 320 25.76 1.84 -7.89
N ARG A 321 26.20 2.61 -8.89
CA ARG A 321 27.54 3.22 -8.89
C ARG A 321 27.74 4.20 -7.74
N THR A 322 26.78 5.09 -7.51
CA THR A 322 26.90 6.11 -6.45
C THR A 322 26.95 5.46 -5.06
N VAL A 323 26.18 4.39 -4.82
CA VAL A 323 26.24 3.60 -3.59
C VAL A 323 27.63 2.97 -3.42
N ALA A 324 28.18 2.35 -4.47
CA ALA A 324 29.49 1.72 -4.45
C ALA A 324 30.64 2.74 -4.26
N ASP A 325 30.59 3.88 -4.96
CA ASP A 325 31.57 4.96 -4.89
C ASP A 325 31.63 5.60 -3.49
N ARG A 326 30.49 5.60 -2.77
CA ARG A 326 30.40 6.04 -1.37
C ARG A 326 30.80 4.97 -0.36
N GLY A 327 31.24 3.81 -0.82
CA GLY A 327 31.77 2.75 0.03
C GLY A 327 30.70 1.93 0.74
N LEU A 328 29.44 1.99 0.32
CA LEU A 328 28.39 1.09 0.80
C LEU A 328 28.39 -0.22 0.00
N VAL A 329 27.95 -1.30 0.61
CA VAL A 329 27.79 -2.61 -0.05
C VAL A 329 26.34 -2.74 -0.49
N LEU A 330 26.12 -3.12 -1.75
CA LEU A 330 24.79 -3.33 -2.34
C LEU A 330 24.67 -4.77 -2.83
N GLU A 331 23.69 -5.48 -2.29
CA GLU A 331 23.35 -6.87 -2.62
C GLU A 331 21.93 -6.92 -3.19
N THR A 332 21.72 -7.67 -4.27
CA THR A 332 20.37 -7.94 -4.78
C THR A 332 19.76 -9.11 -4.03
N LEU A 333 18.60 -8.92 -3.43
CA LEU A 333 17.87 -9.98 -2.75
C LEU A 333 17.12 -10.85 -3.76
N ASP A 334 17.36 -12.16 -3.73
CA ASP A 334 16.60 -13.13 -4.54
C ASP A 334 15.22 -13.36 -3.92
N PHE A 335 14.32 -12.40 -4.18
CA PHE A 335 12.92 -12.51 -3.84
C PHE A 335 12.08 -12.60 -5.10
N ARG A 336 11.51 -13.79 -5.33
CA ARG A 336 10.50 -13.98 -6.37
C ARG A 336 9.14 -13.98 -5.73
N VAL A 337 8.31 -13.03 -6.16
CA VAL A 337 6.90 -13.00 -5.82
C VAL A 337 6.27 -14.30 -6.32
N LYS A 338 5.94 -15.19 -5.38
CA LYS A 338 5.04 -16.32 -5.59
C LYS A 338 3.73 -15.97 -4.89
N ASP A 339 2.61 -16.37 -5.48
CA ASP A 339 1.28 -16.17 -4.90
C ASP A 339 1.01 -14.70 -4.52
N TRP A 340 0.89 -13.84 -5.53
CA TRP A 340 0.71 -12.39 -5.36
C TRP A 340 -0.45 -12.03 -4.41
N ILE A 341 -0.14 -11.26 -3.36
CA ILE A 341 -1.08 -10.96 -2.26
C ILE A 341 -1.97 -9.76 -2.54
N PHE A 342 -1.52 -8.79 -3.33
CA PHE A 342 -2.29 -7.57 -3.56
C PHE A 342 -3.14 -7.73 -4.82
N MET A 343 -4.32 -7.10 -4.90
CA MET A 343 -5.07 -7.14 -6.15
C MET A 343 -4.43 -6.21 -7.18
N GLU A 344 -4.65 -6.50 -8.46
CA GLU A 344 -4.18 -5.64 -9.53
C GLU A 344 -4.81 -4.25 -9.40
N SER A 345 -4.02 -3.26 -8.99
CA SER A 345 -4.38 -1.85 -9.07
C SER A 345 -4.23 -1.36 -10.51
N LEU A 346 -4.69 -0.15 -10.81
CA LEU A 346 -4.74 0.43 -12.18
C LEU A 346 -3.42 0.34 -12.98
N GLU A 347 -2.26 0.21 -12.32
CA GLU A 347 -0.94 0.12 -12.97
C GLU A 347 -0.31 -1.26 -13.00
N PHE A 348 -0.89 -2.25 -12.31
CA PHE A 348 -0.30 -3.57 -12.29
C PHE A 348 -0.71 -4.37 -13.53
N THR A 349 0.28 -4.80 -14.31
CA THR A 349 0.12 -5.67 -15.50
C THR A 349 0.35 -7.14 -15.19
N GLY A 350 0.47 -7.52 -13.91
CA GLY A 350 0.89 -8.86 -13.52
C GLY A 350 2.41 -9.05 -13.41
N ASP A 351 3.21 -8.07 -13.88
CA ASP A 351 4.66 -8.23 -13.99
C ASP A 351 5.43 -7.61 -12.80
N THR A 352 5.67 -8.43 -11.78
CA THR A 352 6.53 -8.08 -10.65
C THR A 352 8.02 -8.25 -10.96
N THR A 353 8.39 -8.82 -12.10
CA THR A 353 9.81 -9.08 -12.45
C THR A 353 10.59 -7.79 -12.73
N SER A 354 9.87 -6.70 -12.95
CA SER A 354 10.42 -5.36 -13.10
C SER A 354 10.92 -4.75 -11.79
N VAL A 355 10.57 -5.30 -10.62
CA VAL A 355 10.97 -4.78 -9.31
C VAL A 355 12.16 -5.56 -8.74
N SER A 356 13.21 -4.83 -8.38
CA SER A 356 14.39 -5.36 -7.69
C SER A 356 14.40 -4.93 -6.23
N LEU A 357 14.76 -5.83 -5.31
CA LEU A 357 15.05 -5.50 -3.92
C LEU A 357 16.55 -5.47 -3.70
N TYR A 358 17.04 -4.38 -3.12
CA TYR A 358 18.45 -4.18 -2.80
C TYR A 358 18.62 -4.11 -1.29
N ARG A 359 19.50 -4.95 -0.74
CA ARG A 359 20.03 -4.79 0.61
C ARG A 359 21.28 -3.93 0.54
N ILE A 360 21.35 -2.90 1.39
CA ILE A 360 22.48 -1.98 1.47
C ILE A 360 23.00 -1.94 2.90
N THR A 361 24.31 -2.08 3.07
CA THR A 361 24.99 -2.04 4.38
C THR A 361 26.23 -1.16 4.33
N GLY A 362 26.70 -0.72 5.50
CA GLY A 362 28.05 -0.17 5.64
C GLY A 362 29.12 -1.21 5.30
N LYS A 363 30.34 -0.76 4.99
CA LYS A 363 31.51 -1.65 4.94
C LYS A 363 31.91 -2.01 6.37
N GLU A 364 32.08 -3.31 6.61
CA GLU A 364 32.66 -3.83 7.87
C GLU A 364 34.09 -3.34 8.09
#